data_AF-A0A7S3WKQ9-F1
#
_entry.id   AF-A0A7S3WKQ9-F1
#
_cell.length_a   1.000
_cell.length_b   1.000
_cell.length_c   1.000
_cell.angle_alpha   90.00
_cell.angle_beta   90.00
_cell.angle_gamma   90.00
#
_symmetry.space_group_name_H-M   'P 1'
#
loop_
_entity.id
_entity.type
_entity.pdbx_description
1 polymer ?
#
loop_
_entity_poly.entity_id
_entity_poly.type
_entity_poly.pdbx_seq_one_letter_code
_entity_poly.pdbx_strand_id
1 'polypeptide(L)'
;ALIRQQLVERAGDPRAAFRKLDLNGSGNLSSQEFADGLHSLGVDWVAITGLKRGRDLFKLFDEDGDSVITFNELFPGFEVNEVKRCTTPEFCRRYGRGKPLATRSPEWDNSSLEETLSFV
;
A
#
# COMPACT_ATOMS: atom_id res chain seq x y z
N ALA A 1 4.13 21.66 7.51
CA ALA A 1 2.70 21.45 7.81
C ALA A 1 2.56 20.35 8.85
N LEU A 2 1.75 20.56 9.90
CA LEU A 2 1.60 19.61 11.03
C LEU A 2 1.11 18.22 10.58
N ILE A 3 0.29 18.17 9.53
CA ILE A 3 -0.22 16.92 8.95
C ILE A 3 0.91 16.05 8.42
N ARG A 4 1.91 16.63 7.72
CA ARG A 4 3.08 15.88 7.21
C ARG A 4 3.82 15.18 8.36
N GLN A 5 3.97 15.87 9.49
CA GLN A 5 4.63 15.32 10.67
C GLN A 5 3.82 14.18 11.30
N GLN A 6 2.51 14.37 11.48
CA GLN A 6 1.62 13.32 12.02
C GLN A 6 1.59 12.07 11.15
N LEU A 7 1.60 12.25 9.82
CA LEU A 7 1.67 11.14 8.88
C LEU A 7 2.95 10.33 9.05
N VAL A 8 4.10 10.99 9.15
CA VAL A 8 5.39 10.32 9.37
C VAL A 8 5.44 9.67 10.76
N GLU A 9 4.92 10.31 11.80
CA GLU A 9 4.90 9.76 13.16
C GLU A 9 4.06 8.47 13.25
N ARG A 10 2.90 8.43 12.58
CA ARG A 10 2.01 7.24 12.57
C ARG A 10 2.47 6.14 11.62
N ALA A 11 3.18 6.50 10.55
CA ALA A 11 3.62 5.54 9.54
C ALA A 11 5.09 5.12 9.66
N GLY A 12 5.89 5.85 10.46
CA GLY A 12 7.34 5.72 10.58
C GLY A 12 8.09 6.54 9.54
N ASP A 13 7.77 6.34 8.25
CA ASP A 13 8.48 6.94 7.13
C ASP A 13 7.54 7.69 6.17
N PRO A 14 8.01 8.73 5.46
CA PRO A 14 7.21 9.44 4.44
C PRO A 14 6.69 8.51 3.34
N ARG A 15 7.52 7.55 2.92
CA ARG A 15 7.15 6.56 1.89
C ARG A 15 6.11 5.57 2.40
N ALA A 16 6.23 5.17 3.66
CA ALA A 16 5.26 4.29 4.31
C ALA A 16 3.92 5.02 4.51
N ALA A 17 3.97 6.29 4.90
CA ALA A 17 2.78 7.14 5.02
C ALA A 17 2.07 7.25 3.68
N PHE A 18 2.78 7.62 2.61
CA PHE A 18 2.19 7.75 1.29
C PHE A 18 1.58 6.43 0.81
N ARG A 19 2.26 5.30 1.00
CA ARG A 19 1.74 3.97 0.64
C ARG A 19 0.51 3.57 1.46
N LYS A 20 0.40 4.00 2.73
CA LYS A 20 -0.79 3.73 3.55
C LYS A 20 -1.99 4.59 3.12
N LEU A 21 -1.74 5.77 2.56
CA LEU A 21 -2.77 6.66 2.01
C LEU A 21 -3.22 6.20 0.61
N ASP A 22 -2.28 5.72 -0.20
CA ASP A 22 -2.53 5.24 -1.58
C ASP A 22 -3.16 3.84 -1.56
N LEU A 23 -4.49 3.82 -1.39
CA LEU A 23 -5.27 2.59 -1.26
C LEU A 23 -5.36 1.82 -2.58
N ASN A 24 -5.42 2.52 -3.71
CA ASN A 24 -5.50 1.90 -5.04
C ASN A 24 -4.12 1.57 -5.64
N GLY A 25 -3.03 2.09 -5.06
CA GLY A 25 -1.66 1.86 -5.54
C GLY A 25 -1.34 2.59 -6.84
N SER A 26 -2.07 3.65 -7.16
CA SER A 26 -1.91 4.43 -8.39
C SER A 26 -0.64 5.28 -8.37
N GLY A 27 -0.10 5.58 -7.18
CA GLY A 27 1.01 6.52 -7.02
C GLY A 27 0.58 7.98 -6.88
N ASN A 28 -0.73 8.25 -6.92
CA ASN A 28 -1.36 9.56 -6.76
C ASN A 28 -2.43 9.47 -5.68
N LEU A 29 -2.54 10.48 -4.83
CA LEU A 29 -3.60 10.51 -3.81
C LEU A 29 -4.75 11.36 -4.30
N SER A 30 -5.92 10.74 -4.46
CA SER A 30 -7.16 11.48 -4.67
C SER A 30 -7.66 12.12 -3.37
N SER A 31 -8.54 13.11 -3.50
CA SER A 31 -9.14 13.78 -2.33
C SER A 31 -9.85 12.83 -1.36
N GLN A 32 -10.38 11.73 -1.87
CA GLN A 32 -11.07 10.73 -1.08
C GLN A 32 -10.07 9.82 -0.35
N GLU A 33 -9.07 9.30 -1.05
CA GLU A 33 -7.98 8.50 -0.45
C GLU A 33 -7.21 9.28 0.60
N PHE A 34 -6.99 10.57 0.39
CA PHE A 34 -6.33 11.41 1.39
C PHE A 34 -7.18 11.54 2.66
N ALA A 35 -8.48 11.80 2.53
CA ALA A 35 -9.37 11.93 3.69
C ALA A 35 -9.56 10.59 4.43
N ASP A 36 -9.83 9.51 3.70
CA ASP A 36 -9.98 8.16 4.24
C ASP A 36 -8.68 7.65 4.86
N GLY A 37 -7.55 7.90 4.20
CA GLY A 37 -6.23 7.51 4.68
C GLY A 37 -5.83 8.24 5.97
N LEU A 38 -6.15 9.54 6.09
CA LEU A 38 -5.96 10.28 7.34
C LEU A 38 -6.81 9.70 8.48
N HIS A 39 -8.06 9.37 8.20
CA HIS A 39 -8.94 8.72 9.18
C HIS A 39 -8.43 7.33 9.59
N SER A 40 -7.96 6.53 8.63
CA SER A 40 -7.36 5.21 8.85
C SER A 40 -6.09 5.27 9.72
N LEU A 41 -5.28 6.32 9.56
CA LEU A 41 -4.11 6.58 10.40
C LEU A 41 -4.45 7.17 11.77
N GLY A 42 -5.72 7.48 12.02
CA GLY A 42 -6.21 8.13 13.24
C GLY A 42 -5.69 9.56 13.40
N VAL A 43 -5.57 10.28 12.28
CA VAL A 43 -5.16 11.69 12.23
C VAL A 43 -6.40 12.55 12.02
N ASP A 44 -6.83 13.23 13.08
CA ASP A 44 -7.97 14.15 13.05
C ASP A 44 -7.59 15.47 12.38
N TRP A 45 -7.51 15.46 11.05
CA TRP A 45 -7.14 16.63 10.25
C TRP A 45 -8.11 17.81 10.46
N VAL A 46 -9.38 17.54 10.78
CA VAL A 46 -10.38 18.56 11.12
C VAL A 46 -10.00 19.31 12.39
N ALA A 47 -9.51 18.62 13.42
CA ALA A 47 -9.06 19.25 14.65
C ALA A 47 -7.77 20.05 14.46
N ILE A 48 -6.88 19.58 13.58
CA ILE A 48 -5.59 20.20 13.30
C ILE A 48 -5.72 21.47 12.44
N THR A 49 -6.54 21.43 11.40
CA THR A 49 -6.64 22.52 10.42
C THR A 49 -7.87 23.41 10.62
N GLY A 50 -8.87 22.95 11.38
CA GLY A 50 -10.16 23.62 11.52
C GLY A 50 -11.03 23.55 10.26
N LEU A 51 -10.57 22.86 9.21
CA LEU A 51 -11.30 22.73 7.95
C LEU A 51 -12.39 21.67 8.07
N LYS A 52 -13.59 22.01 7.61
CA LYS A 52 -14.76 21.10 7.65
C LYS A 52 -14.89 20.22 6.42
N ARG A 53 -14.16 20.52 5.34
CA ARG A 53 -14.29 19.85 4.04
C ARG A 53 -12.95 19.32 3.58
N GLY A 54 -12.91 18.03 3.22
CA GLY A 54 -11.70 17.39 2.71
C GLY A 54 -11.17 18.04 1.44
N ARG A 55 -12.05 18.64 0.62
CA ARG A 55 -11.65 19.41 -0.58
C ARG A 55 -10.82 20.66 -0.26
N ASP A 56 -11.11 21.35 0.84
CA ASP A 56 -10.36 22.56 1.21
C ASP A 56 -8.99 22.17 1.78
N LEU A 57 -8.94 21.06 2.53
CA LEU A 57 -7.69 20.46 2.97
C LEU A 57 -6.84 20.04 1.77
N PHE A 58 -7.46 19.36 0.81
CA PHE A 58 -6.80 18.85 -0.38
C PHE A 58 -6.15 19.98 -1.21
N LYS A 59 -6.91 21.07 -1.45
CA LYS A 59 -6.41 22.27 -2.13
C LYS A 59 -5.23 22.97 -1.43
N LEU A 60 -5.02 22.69 -0.15
CA LEU A 60 -3.88 23.26 0.58
C LEU A 60 -2.58 22.51 0.27
N PHE A 61 -2.67 21.30 -0.26
CA PHE A 61 -1.54 20.45 -0.64
C PHE A 61 -1.37 20.32 -2.16
N ASP A 62 -2.47 20.39 -2.90
CA ASP A 62 -2.49 20.43 -4.37
C ASP A 62 -2.09 21.85 -4.83
N GLU A 63 -0.79 22.03 -5.12
CA GLU A 63 -0.21 23.30 -5.57
C GLU A 63 -0.35 23.49 -7.09
N ASP A 64 -0.34 22.40 -7.87
CA ASP A 64 -0.48 22.43 -9.34
C ASP A 64 -1.95 22.55 -9.80
N GLY A 65 -2.89 22.18 -8.92
CA GLY A 65 -4.33 22.22 -9.18
C GLY A 65 -4.82 21.06 -10.05
N ASP A 66 -4.04 19.99 -10.17
CA ASP A 66 -4.34 18.82 -11.00
C ASP A 66 -5.34 17.85 -10.33
N SER A 67 -5.83 18.20 -9.14
CA SER A 67 -6.78 17.43 -8.34
C SER A 67 -6.23 16.08 -7.88
N VAL A 68 -4.91 15.87 -7.93
CA VAL A 68 -4.20 14.74 -7.34
C VAL A 68 -3.07 15.23 -6.46
N ILE A 69 -2.75 14.51 -5.39
CA ILE A 69 -1.56 14.82 -4.58
C ILE A 69 -0.51 13.77 -4.90
N THR A 70 0.57 14.21 -5.54
CA THR A 70 1.74 13.40 -5.80
C THR A 70 2.63 13.30 -4.56
N PHE A 71 3.51 12.30 -4.54
CA PHE A 71 4.47 12.12 -3.44
C PHE A 71 5.34 13.36 -3.21
N ASN A 72 5.74 14.03 -4.28
CA ASN A 72 6.61 15.20 -4.21
C ASN A 72 5.88 16.41 -3.60
N GLU A 73 4.59 16.58 -3.87
CA GLU A 73 3.78 17.65 -3.27
C GLU A 73 3.51 17.38 -1.79
N LEU A 74 3.26 16.13 -1.43
CA LEU A 74 3.03 15.79 -0.03
C LEU A 74 4.32 15.83 0.80
N PHE A 75 5.46 15.43 0.24
CA PHE A 75 6.75 15.36 0.92
C PHE A 75 7.88 15.96 0.06
N PRO A 76 7.91 17.30 -0.11
CA PRO A 76 8.94 17.95 -0.90
C PRO A 76 10.33 17.72 -0.28
N GLY A 77 11.32 17.41 -1.13
CA GLY A 77 12.71 17.19 -0.72
C GLY A 77 13.04 15.77 -0.24
N PHE A 78 12.08 14.84 -0.27
CA PHE A 78 12.37 13.42 -0.09
C PHE A 78 12.62 12.76 -1.45
N GLU A 79 13.86 12.34 -1.69
CA GLU A 79 14.16 11.58 -2.90
C GLU A 79 13.47 10.22 -2.86
N VAL A 80 12.76 9.92 -3.93
CA VAL A 80 12.16 8.61 -4.15
C VAL A 80 13.31 7.63 -4.42
N ASN A 81 13.85 7.03 -3.37
CA ASN A 81 14.65 5.84 -3.52
C ASN A 81 13.69 4.70 -3.84
N GLU A 82 13.31 4.63 -5.11
CA GLU A 82 12.37 3.66 -5.64
C GLU A 82 12.99 2.28 -5.39
N VAL A 83 12.51 1.59 -4.36
CA VAL A 83 12.80 0.16 -4.22
C VAL A 83 12.11 -0.50 -5.40
N LYS A 84 12.84 -0.62 -6.53
CA LYS A 84 12.45 -1.43 -7.68
C LYS A 84 12.03 -2.77 -7.11
N ARG A 85 10.74 -3.06 -7.15
CA ARG A 85 10.26 -4.42 -6.89
C ARG A 85 11.03 -5.29 -7.87
N CYS A 86 11.76 -6.26 -7.34
CA CYS A 86 12.48 -7.24 -8.14
C CYS A 86 11.50 -7.75 -9.19
N THR A 87 11.80 -7.54 -10.48
CA THR A 87 10.95 -8.07 -11.55
C THR A 87 10.79 -9.58 -11.32
N THR A 88 9.63 -10.15 -11.62
CA THR A 88 9.33 -11.59 -11.50
C THR A 88 10.51 -12.53 -11.86
N PRO A 89 11.32 -12.26 -12.91
CA PRO A 89 12.54 -13.03 -13.18
C PRO A 89 13.64 -12.95 -12.10
N GLU A 90 13.89 -11.79 -11.47
CA GLU A 90 14.85 -11.65 -10.36
C GLU A 90 14.34 -12.28 -9.06
N PHE A 91 13.04 -12.21 -8.79
CA PHE A 91 12.40 -12.95 -7.70
C PHE A 91 12.59 -14.46 -7.89
N CYS A 92 12.28 -15.01 -9.07
CA CYS A 92 12.50 -16.42 -9.38
C CYS A 92 13.97 -16.85 -9.31
N ARG A 93 14.92 -15.99 -9.71
CA ARG A 93 16.37 -16.29 -9.59
C ARG A 93 16.82 -16.44 -8.14
N ARG A 94 16.26 -15.63 -7.22
CA ARG A 94 16.62 -15.63 -5.79
C ARG A 94 16.03 -16.83 -5.02
N TYR A 95 14.85 -17.32 -5.42
CA TYR A 95 14.21 -18.48 -4.78
C TYR A 95 14.40 -19.81 -5.54
N GLY A 96 14.91 -19.77 -6.78
CA GLY A 96 15.02 -20.93 -7.67
C GLY A 96 16.31 -21.75 -7.59
N ARG A 97 17.23 -21.43 -6.67
CA ARG A 97 18.50 -22.17 -6.50
C ARG A 97 18.58 -22.76 -5.11
N GLY A 98 18.04 -23.96 -4.94
CA GLY A 98 18.56 -24.89 -3.93
C GLY A 98 17.55 -25.42 -2.93
N LYS A 99 16.60 -26.23 -3.39
CA LYS A 99 16.34 -27.57 -2.83
C LYS A 99 15.93 -28.47 -4.01
N PRO A 100 16.53 -29.65 -4.22
CA PRO A 100 15.91 -30.64 -5.11
C PRO A 100 14.50 -30.87 -4.59
N LEU A 101 13.51 -30.87 -5.49
CA LEU A 101 12.13 -31.23 -5.19
C LEU A 101 12.11 -32.71 -4.76
N ALA A 102 12.52 -32.98 -3.53
CA ALA A 102 12.20 -34.21 -2.84
C ALA A 102 10.71 -34.15 -2.54
N THR A 103 9.91 -34.69 -3.47
CA THR A 103 8.62 -35.33 -3.25
C THR A 103 7.81 -34.77 -2.08
N ARG A 104 7.35 -33.52 -2.20
CA ARG A 104 6.11 -33.12 -1.53
C ARG A 104 5.05 -33.05 -2.59
N SER A 105 4.29 -34.14 -2.69
CA SER A 105 3.02 -34.15 -3.43
C SER A 105 2.14 -33.00 -2.92
N PRO A 106 1.43 -32.29 -3.79
CA PRO A 106 0.45 -31.32 -3.34
C PRO A 106 -0.60 -32.00 -2.45
N GLU A 107 -0.89 -31.39 -1.31
CA GLU A 107 -1.83 -31.91 -0.29
C GLU A 107 -3.30 -31.91 -0.75
N TRP A 108 -3.59 -31.39 -1.95
CA TRP A 108 -4.93 -31.44 -2.56
C TRP A 108 -5.17 -32.72 -3.37
N ASP A 109 -4.20 -33.63 -3.44
CA ASP A 109 -4.36 -34.94 -4.06
C ASP A 109 -5.42 -35.75 -3.29
N ASN A 110 -6.67 -35.66 -3.75
CA ASN A 110 -7.82 -36.34 -3.17
C ASN A 110 -7.89 -37.82 -3.60
N SER A 111 -6.75 -38.51 -3.65
CA SER A 111 -6.65 -39.91 -4.06
C SER A 111 -7.04 -40.90 -2.96
N SER A 112 -7.56 -40.43 -1.81
CA SER A 112 -7.81 -41.28 -0.64
C SER A 112 -9.27 -41.57 -0.34
N LEU A 113 -10.24 -41.20 -1.18
CA LEU A 113 -11.67 -41.35 -0.86
C LEU A 113 -12.57 -41.98 -1.93
N GLU A 114 -12.06 -42.88 -2.77
CA GLU A 114 -12.95 -43.85 -3.45
C GLU A 114 -12.42 -45.28 -3.30
N GLU A 115 -12.43 -45.76 -2.05
CA GLU A 115 -12.40 -47.20 -1.79
C GLU A 115 -13.67 -47.60 -1.03
N THR A 116 -14.46 -48.48 -1.64
CA THR A 116 -15.63 -49.23 -1.13
C THR A 116 -17.04 -48.61 -1.25
N LEU A 117 -17.51 -48.39 -2.47
CA LEU A 117 -18.90 -48.76 -2.79
C LEU A 117 -18.89 -50.15 -3.43
N SER A 118 -18.86 -51.16 -2.55
CA SER A 118 -19.08 -52.56 -2.88
C SER A 118 -20.46 -52.73 -3.52
N PHE A 119 -20.44 -53.35 -4.70
CA PHE A 119 -21.59 -53.89 -5.42
C PHE A 119 -22.46 -54.78 -4.50
N VAL A 120 -23.76 -54.47 -4.43
CA VAL A 120 -24.85 -55.42 -4.14
C VAL A 120 -25.98 -55.13 -5.11
#